data_AF-A0A1D9GSH4-F1
#
_entry.id   AF-A0A1D9GSH4-F1
#
_cell.length_a   1.000
_cell.length_b   1.000
_cell.length_c   1.000
_cell.angle_alpha   90.00
_cell.angle_beta   90.00
_cell.angle_gamma   90.00
#
_symmetry.space_group_name_H-M   'P 1'
#
loop_
_entity.id
_entity.type
_entity.pdbx_description
1 polymer ?
#
loop_
_entity_poly.entity_id
_entity_poly.type
_entity_poly.pdbx_seq_one_letter_code
_entity_poly.pdbx_strand_id
1 'polypeptide(L)'
;MDLRTPLTRQQYLDELNARLRECPDLASVVVFAFDPPGAGAATATGVRADGAVDEDLLCVMTGIVETAADAYHVVTDPPAAATED
;
A
#
# COMPACT_ATOMS: atom_id res chain seq x y z
N MET A 1 -5.76 -20.02 11.19
CA MET A 1 -6.53 -19.48 10.05
C MET A 1 -6.33 -17.98 10.07
N ASP A 2 -5.86 -17.40 8.97
CA ASP A 2 -5.79 -15.95 8.85
C ASP A 2 -7.22 -15.42 8.74
N LEU A 3 -7.63 -14.56 9.67
CA LEU A 3 -8.99 -14.00 9.72
C LEU A 3 -9.11 -12.69 8.93
N ARG A 4 -7.99 -12.22 8.34
CA ARG A 4 -7.94 -10.98 7.59
C ARG A 4 -8.59 -11.12 6.23
N THR A 5 -9.19 -10.04 5.75
CA THR A 5 -9.85 -10.03 4.45
C THR A 5 -8.80 -10.12 3.33
N PRO A 6 -8.90 -11.09 2.40
CA PRO A 6 -7.99 -11.18 1.26
C PRO A 6 -8.24 -10.02 0.31
N LEU A 7 -7.21 -9.25 -0.01
CA LEU A 7 -7.23 -8.22 -1.04
C LEU A 7 -6.17 -8.50 -2.10
N THR A 8 -6.52 -8.22 -3.36
CA THR A 8 -5.51 -8.07 -4.41
C THR A 8 -4.60 -6.88 -4.09
N ARG A 9 -3.42 -6.82 -4.71
CA ARG A 9 -2.51 -5.66 -4.56
C ARG A 9 -3.19 -4.34 -4.86
N GLN A 10 -3.93 -4.26 -5.96
CA GLN A 10 -4.61 -3.02 -6.36
C GLN A 10 -5.65 -2.61 -5.31
N GLN A 11 -6.48 -3.55 -4.84
CA GLN A 11 -7.46 -3.26 -3.81
C GLN A 11 -6.81 -2.82 -2.50
N TYR A 12 -5.71 -3.45 -2.08
CA TYR A 12 -4.97 -3.04 -0.90
C TYR A 12 -4.42 -1.61 -1.05
N LEU A 13 -3.92 -1.26 -2.25
CA LEU A 13 -3.45 0.09 -2.54
C LEU A 13 -4.56 1.14 -2.52
N ASP A 14 -5.71 0.80 -3.09
CA ASP A 14 -6.89 1.67 -3.10
C ASP A 14 -7.37 1.94 -1.66
N GLU A 15 -7.33 0.92 -0.81
CA GLU A 15 -7.74 0.94 0.59
C GLU A 15 -6.77 1.76 1.47
N LEU A 16 -5.46 1.69 1.22
CA LEU A 16 -4.46 2.56 1.84
C LEU A 16 -4.65 4.03 1.42
N ASN A 17 -4.83 4.28 0.13
CA ASN A 17 -5.02 5.64 -0.39
C ASN A 17 -6.39 6.22 0.01
N ALA A 18 -7.41 5.39 0.22
CA ALA A 18 -8.71 5.83 0.77
C ALA A 18 -8.55 6.38 2.19
N ARG A 19 -7.85 5.66 3.08
CA ARG A 19 -7.52 6.14 4.43
C ARG A 19 -6.65 7.38 4.40
N LEU A 20 -5.67 7.45 3.50
CA LEU A 20 -4.84 8.63 3.34
C LEU A 20 -5.67 9.87 2.98
N ARG A 21 -6.73 9.72 2.16
CA ARG A 21 -7.67 10.81 1.82
C ARG A 21 -8.51 11.30 3.00
N GLU A 22 -8.65 10.51 4.06
CA GLU A 22 -9.27 10.97 5.31
C GLU A 22 -8.34 11.94 6.08
N CYS A 23 -7.06 12.02 5.71
CA CYS A 23 -6.10 13.02 6.15
C CYS A 23 -5.88 14.07 5.04
N PRO A 24 -6.74 15.10 4.92
CA PRO A 24 -6.75 16.03 3.79
C PRO A 24 -5.43 16.80 3.61
N ASP A 25 -4.72 17.09 4.71
CA ASP A 25 -3.43 17.77 4.67
C ASP A 25 -2.34 16.94 3.96
N LEU A 26 -2.44 15.60 4.03
CA LEU A 26 -1.42 14.67 3.53
C LEU A 26 -1.77 14.09 2.16
N ALA A 27 -3.05 13.93 1.86
CA ALA A 27 -3.54 13.36 0.59
C ALA A 27 -3.19 14.21 -0.64
N SER A 28 -2.88 15.49 -0.44
CA SER A 28 -2.48 16.41 -1.50
C SER A 28 -1.00 16.28 -1.89
N VAL A 29 -0.18 15.74 -1.00
CA VAL A 29 1.28 15.71 -1.13
C VAL A 29 1.85 14.30 -1.19
N VAL A 30 1.09 13.27 -0.77
CA VAL A 30 1.57 11.89 -0.70
C VAL A 30 0.56 10.89 -1.25
N VAL A 31 1.06 9.83 -1.88
CA VAL A 31 0.29 8.62 -2.21
C VAL A 31 1.08 7.36 -1.90
N PHE A 32 0.35 6.30 -1.52
CA PHE A 32 0.91 4.96 -1.45
C PHE A 32 1.06 4.38 -2.86
N ALA A 33 2.20 3.75 -3.13
CA ALA A 33 2.51 3.03 -4.35
C ALA A 33 3.32 1.74 -4.04
N PHE A 34 3.26 0.77 -4.95
CA PHE A 34 4.24 -0.31 -4.99
C PHE A 34 5.44 0.15 -5.83
N ASP A 35 6.65 0.08 -5.26
CA ASP A 35 7.89 0.44 -5.95
C ASP A 35 8.94 -0.69 -5.84
N PRO A 36 9.56 -1.14 -6.94
CA PRO A 36 9.34 -0.69 -8.31
C PRO A 36 7.95 -1.11 -8.86
N PRO A 37 7.33 -0.28 -9.72
CA PRO A 37 6.07 -0.63 -10.36
C PRO A 37 6.25 -1.91 -11.18
N GLY A 38 5.51 -2.96 -10.82
CA GLY A 38 5.53 -4.26 -11.51
C GLY A 38 6.51 -5.29 -10.95
N ALA A 39 7.31 -4.97 -9.93
CA ALA A 39 8.03 -6.01 -9.21
C ALA A 39 7.08 -6.73 -8.25
N GLY A 40 7.30 -8.03 -8.05
CA GLY A 40 6.59 -8.87 -7.09
C GLY A 40 6.67 -8.43 -5.62
N ALA A 41 6.82 -7.14 -5.29
CA ALA A 41 6.73 -6.57 -3.94
C ALA A 41 5.39 -6.90 -3.28
N ALA A 42 5.42 -7.81 -2.30
CA ALA A 42 4.26 -8.22 -1.52
C ALA A 42 3.67 -7.09 -0.66
N THR A 43 4.41 -5.99 -0.50
CA THR A 43 4.07 -4.87 0.38
C THR A 43 4.24 -3.54 -0.37
N ALA A 44 3.25 -2.65 -0.21
CA ALA A 44 3.31 -1.28 -0.71
C ALA A 44 4.45 -0.57 0.02
N THR A 45 5.56 -0.36 -0.68
CA THR A 45 6.84 0.08 -0.11
C THR A 45 7.21 1.49 -0.54
N GLY A 46 6.49 2.07 -1.50
CA GLY A 46 6.81 3.36 -2.08
C GLY A 46 5.91 4.46 -1.57
N VAL A 47 6.52 5.48 -0.96
CA VAL A 47 5.91 6.79 -0.76
C VAL A 47 6.27 7.63 -1.98
N ARG A 48 5.28 8.09 -2.75
CA ARG A 48 5.49 9.20 -3.67
C ARG A 48 5.03 10.47 -3.00
N ALA A 49 5.98 11.32 -2.63
CA ALA A 49 5.72 12.63 -2.06
C ALA A 49 6.15 13.73 -3.04
N ASP A 50 5.34 14.78 -3.22
CA ASP A 50 5.67 15.98 -4.01
C ASP A 50 6.36 17.06 -3.13
N GLY A 51 7.20 16.61 -2.18
CA GLY A 51 7.80 17.48 -1.18
C GLY A 51 8.68 16.74 -0.18
N ALA A 52 9.22 17.47 0.79
CA ALA A 52 9.93 16.89 1.91
C ALA A 52 8.96 16.08 2.78
N VAL A 53 9.32 14.85 3.10
CA VAL A 53 8.58 14.00 4.02
C VAL A 53 9.12 14.27 5.42
N ASP A 54 8.27 14.76 6.33
CA ASP A 54 8.60 14.92 7.75
C ASP A 54 8.24 13.67 8.58
N GLU A 55 8.68 13.66 9.83
CA GLU A 55 8.54 12.50 10.73
C GLU A 55 7.08 12.27 11.16
N ASP A 56 6.27 13.32 11.25
CA ASP A 56 4.85 13.22 11.60
C ASP A 56 4.08 12.54 10.45
N LEU A 57 4.39 12.91 9.20
CA LEU A 57 3.85 12.25 8.01
C LEU A 57 4.22 10.77 7.97
N LEU A 58 5.46 10.40 8.29
CA LEU A 58 5.88 8.99 8.38
C LEU A 58 5.11 8.22 9.47
N CYS A 59 4.86 8.84 10.63
CA CYS A 59 4.07 8.24 11.70
C CYS A 59 2.64 7.95 11.24
N VAL A 60 1.97 8.91 10.58
CA VAL A 60 0.61 8.71 10.07
C VAL A 60 0.56 7.58 9.03
N MET A 61 1.51 7.57 8.10
CA MET A 61 1.57 6.52 7.07
C MET A 61 1.79 5.14 7.68
N THR A 62 2.67 5.05 8.68
CA THR A 62 2.92 3.80 9.41
C THR A 62 1.64 3.31 10.08
N GLY A 63 0.90 4.19 10.77
CA GLY A 63 -0.38 3.84 11.39
C GLY A 63 -1.44 3.37 10.40
N ILE A 64 -1.50 3.97 9.20
CA ILE A 64 -2.40 3.54 8.12
C ILE A 64 -2.04 2.12 7.65
N VAL A 65 -0.73 1.85 7.44
CA VAL A 65 -0.24 0.54 7.01
C VAL A 65 -0.48 -0.53 8.07
N GLU A 66 -0.20 -0.24 9.34
CA GLU A 66 -0.43 -1.17 10.46
C GLU A 66 -1.92 -1.52 10.58
N THR A 67 -2.79 -0.51 10.56
CA THR A 67 -4.24 -0.71 10.60
C THR A 67 -4.72 -1.56 9.43
N ALA A 68 -4.21 -1.30 8.23
CA ALA A 68 -4.55 -2.09 7.06
C ALA A 68 -3.97 -3.52 7.12
N ALA A 69 -2.78 -3.71 7.69
CA ALA A 69 -2.14 -5.02 7.85
C ALA A 69 -2.85 -5.90 8.89
N ASP A 70 -3.51 -5.29 9.88
CA ASP A 70 -4.36 -6.01 10.85
C ASP A 70 -5.71 -6.42 10.26
N ALA A 71 -6.24 -5.66 9.29
CA ALA A 71 -7.54 -5.93 8.68
C ALA A 71 -7.46 -6.80 7.41
N TYR A 72 -6.37 -6.67 6.64
CA TYR A 72 -6.23 -7.23 5.31
C TYR A 72 -4.94 -8.02 5.17
N HIS A 73 -4.97 -9.04 4.32
CA HIS A 73 -3.75 -9.66 3.82
C HIS A 73 -3.73 -9.56 2.30
N VAL A 74 -2.57 -9.19 1.76
CA VAL A 74 -2.37 -9.12 0.31
C VAL A 74 -2.18 -10.54 -0.19
N VAL A 75 -3.17 -11.05 -0.93
CA VAL A 75 -2.97 -12.24 -1.75
C VAL A 75 -2.23 -11.76 -2.99
N THR A 76 -0.93 -12.08 -3.04
CA THR A 76 -0.21 -11.96 -4.30
C THR A 76 -0.89 -12.91 -5.27
N ASP A 77 -1.48 -12.38 -6.34
CA ASP A 77 -1.79 -13.21 -7.50
C ASP A 77 -0.52 -14.00 -7.82
N PRO A 78 -0.59 -15.33 -8.00
CA PRO A 78 0.60 -16.08 -8.40
C PRO A 78 1.21 -15.35 -9.61
N PRO A 79 2.54 -15.20 -9.68
CA PRO A 79 3.15 -14.61 -10.87
C PRO A 79 2.54 -15.35 -12.06
N ALA A 80 1.87 -14.62 -12.95
CA ALA A 80 1.32 -15.19 -14.18
C ALA A 80 2.41 -16.07 -14.73
N ALA A 81 2.16 -17.39 -14.74
CA ALA A 81 3.19 -18.38 -15.00
C ALA A 81 3.97 -17.90 -16.22
N ALA A 82 5.29 -17.73 -16.05
CA ALA A 82 6.15 -17.49 -17.18
C ALA A 82 5.85 -18.63 -18.15
N THR A 83 5.23 -18.31 -19.27
CA THR A 83 5.12 -19.22 -20.40
C THR A 83 6.55 -19.41 -20.89
N GLU A 84 7.23 -20.41 -20.34
CA GLU A 84 8.39 -21.02 -21.00
C GLU A 84 7.83 -21.69 -22.26
N ASP A 85 8.24 -21.15 -23.41
CA ASP A 85 8.10 -21.73 -24.74
C ASP A 85 9.08 -22.90 -24.92
#